data_AF-A0A931F1S9-F1
#
_entry.id   AF-A0A931F1S9-F1
#
_cell.length_a   1.000
_cell.length_b   1.000
_cell.length_c   1.000
_cell.angle_alpha   90.00
_cell.angle_beta   90.00
_cell.angle_gamma   90.00
#
_symmetry.space_group_name_H-M   'P 1'
#
loop_
_entity.id
_entity.type
_entity.pdbx_description
1 polymer ?
#
loop_
_entity_poly.entity_id
_entity_poly.type
_entity_poly.pdbx_seq_one_letter_code
_entity_poly.pdbx_strand_id
1 'polypeptide(L)'
;MAPPRVTGDLTIRGVTRQVTLPLDHTGTAVDAQGLTRVGFENRTVINRKDYGITYNAVLETGGVMISENITLESDLSAVKAA
;
A
#
# COMPACT_ATOMS: atom_id res chain seq x y z
N MET A 1 20.65 8.07 -0.89
CA MET A 1 19.47 8.82 -0.43
C MET A 1 18.33 7.82 -0.31
N ALA A 2 17.61 7.76 0.81
CA ALA A 2 16.48 6.84 0.96
C ALA A 2 15.29 7.30 0.07
N PRO A 3 14.46 6.39 -0.46
CA PRO A 3 13.28 6.78 -1.23
C PRO A 3 12.33 7.63 -0.37
N PRO A 4 11.59 8.56 -0.97
CA PRO A 4 10.58 9.33 -0.25
C PRO A 4 9.56 8.40 0.41
N ARG A 5 9.04 8.78 1.57
CA ARG A 5 8.09 7.98 2.34
C ARG A 5 6.89 8.84 2.71
N VAL A 6 5.70 8.27 2.60
CA VAL A 6 4.47 8.88 3.10
C VAL A 6 3.97 8.07 4.28
N THR A 7 3.70 8.74 5.38
CA THR A 7 3.09 8.12 6.56
C THR A 7 1.68 8.67 6.71
N GLY A 8 0.72 7.78 6.91
CA GLY A 8 -0.68 8.14 7.05
C GLY A 8 -1.49 7.07 7.78
N ASP A 9 -2.74 7.39 8.05
CA ASP A 9 -3.65 6.50 8.76
C ASP A 9 -4.37 5.58 7.79
N LEU A 10 -4.20 4.27 7.99
CA LEU A 10 -4.96 3.23 7.32
C LEU A 10 -6.08 2.75 8.24
N THR A 11 -7.32 2.89 7.78
CA THR A 11 -8.50 2.38 8.48
C THR A 11 -9.02 1.14 7.77
N ILE A 12 -9.10 0.01 8.47
CA ILE A 12 -9.72 -1.22 7.98
C ILE A 12 -10.70 -1.71 9.05
N ARG A 13 -11.96 -1.91 8.65
CA ARG A 13 -13.05 -2.36 9.56
C ARG A 13 -13.17 -1.54 10.85
N GLY A 14 -12.99 -0.22 10.76
CA GLY A 14 -13.09 0.69 11.91
C GLY A 14 -11.87 0.72 12.82
N VAL A 15 -10.84 -0.10 12.58
CA VAL A 15 -9.56 -0.02 13.28
C VAL A 15 -8.60 0.84 12.45
N THR A 16 -8.05 1.88 13.09
CA THR A 16 -7.10 2.81 12.45
C THR A 16 -5.69 2.54 12.95
N ARG A 17 -4.73 2.44 12.03
CA ARG A 17 -3.30 2.32 12.34
C ARG A 17 -2.48 3.19 11.41
N GLN A 18 -1.39 3.73 11.92
CA GLN A 18 -0.43 4.44 11.10
C GLN A 18 0.39 3.45 10.26
N VAL A 19 0.49 3.71 8.95
CA VAL A 19 1.31 2.95 8.01
C VAL A 19 2.23 3.88 7.25
N THR A 20 3.41 3.39 6.89
CA THR A 20 4.37 4.11 6.05
C THR A 20 4.52 3.42 4.71
N LEU A 21 4.28 4.17 3.63
CA LEU A 21 4.44 3.75 2.24
C LEU A 21 5.76 4.34 1.70
N PRO A 22 6.75 3.51 1.33
CA PRO A 22 7.85 3.98 0.50
C PRO A 22 7.32 4.30 -0.90
N LEU A 23 7.69 5.43 -1.48
CA LEU A 23 7.28 5.82 -2.82
C LEU A 23 8.47 5.73 -3.78
N ASP A 24 8.28 4.99 -4.86
CA ASP A 24 9.20 4.94 -5.99
C ASP A 24 8.64 5.85 -7.09
N HIS A 25 9.35 6.93 -7.42
CA HIS A 25 8.96 7.82 -8.51
C HIS A 25 9.23 7.12 -9.84
N THR A 26 8.18 6.89 -10.62
CA THR A 26 8.28 6.17 -11.90
C THR A 26 8.42 7.12 -13.10
N GLY A 27 8.23 8.42 -12.88
CA GLY A 27 8.47 9.44 -13.88
C GLY A 27 7.50 10.62 -13.81
N THR A 28 7.83 11.66 -14.57
CA THR A 28 6.96 12.82 -14.78
C THR A 28 6.97 13.18 -16.25
N ALA A 29 5.81 13.36 -16.84
CA ALA A 29 5.65 13.66 -18.27
C ALA A 29 4.44 14.55 -18.53
N VAL A 30 4.41 15.21 -19.68
CA VAL A 30 3.18 15.80 -20.22
C VAL A 30 2.44 14.71 -20.98
N ASP A 31 1.18 14.45 -20.61
CA ASP A 31 0.37 13.44 -21.29
C ASP A 31 -0.26 13.97 -22.59
N ALA A 32 -0.99 13.10 -23.30
CA ALA A 32 -1.61 13.44 -24.59
C ALA A 32 -2.66 14.57 -24.49
N GLN A 33 -3.14 14.88 -23.29
CA GLN A 33 -4.09 15.93 -23.01
C GLN A 33 -3.39 17.26 -22.63
N GLY A 34 -2.05 17.30 -22.70
CA GLY A 34 -1.26 18.48 -22.36
C GLY A 34 -1.09 18.68 -20.84
N LEU A 35 -1.45 17.69 -20.01
CA LEU A 35 -1.40 17.82 -18.56
C LEU A 35 -0.09 17.25 -18.01
N THR A 36 0.54 17.94 -17.07
CA THR A 36 1.70 17.40 -16.34
C THR A 36 1.23 16.29 -15.40
N ARG A 37 1.73 15.08 -15.64
CA ARG A 37 1.40 13.86 -14.91
C ARG A 37 2.64 13.29 -14.22
N VAL A 38 2.46 12.82 -13.00
CA VAL A 38 3.49 12.13 -12.22
C VAL A 38 3.03 10.72 -11.87
N GLY A 39 3.97 9.77 -11.93
CA GLY A 39 3.77 8.38 -11.54
C GLY A 39 4.54 8.02 -10.27
N PHE A 40 3.91 7.20 -9.42
CA PHE A 40 4.56 6.57 -8.28
C PHE A 40 4.13 5.12 -8.15
N GLU A 41 5.03 4.28 -7.65
CA GLU A 41 4.74 2.92 -7.23
C GLU A 41 5.04 2.78 -5.73
N ASN A 42 4.32 1.90 -5.04
CA ASN A 42 4.69 1.53 -3.69
C ASN A 42 4.30 0.10 -3.35
N ARG A 43 5.07 -0.46 -2.40
CA ARG A 43 4.79 -1.73 -1.77
C ARG A 43 5.08 -1.65 -0.28
N THR A 44 4.16 -2.14 0.54
CA THR A 44 4.36 -2.32 1.98
C THR A 44 3.66 -3.57 2.48
N VAL A 45 3.96 -3.99 3.71
CA VAL A 45 3.33 -5.15 4.34
C VAL A 45 2.67 -4.72 5.64
N ILE A 46 1.43 -5.15 5.84
CA ILE A 46 0.68 -4.98 7.09
C ILE A 46 0.31 -6.35 7.67
N ASN A 47 0.06 -6.43 8.98
CA ASN A 47 -0.52 -7.64 9.57
C ASN A 47 -2.04 -7.49 9.72
N ARG A 48 -2.82 -8.40 9.12
CA ARG A 48 -4.30 -8.35 9.18
C ARG A 48 -4.87 -8.46 10.59
N LYS A 49 -4.14 -9.09 11.52
CA LYS A 49 -4.55 -9.22 12.92
C LYS A 49 -4.56 -7.87 13.64
N ASP A 50 -3.74 -6.92 13.22
CA ASP A 50 -3.71 -5.56 13.79
C ASP A 50 -5.02 -4.80 13.54
N TYR A 51 -5.79 -5.23 12.54
CA TYR A 51 -7.10 -4.69 12.15
C TYR A 51 -8.27 -5.59 12.58
N GLY A 52 -8.03 -6.52 13.53
CA GLY A 52 -9.07 -7.41 14.07
C GLY A 52 -9.48 -8.56 13.15
N ILE A 53 -8.79 -8.77 12.02
CA ILE A 53 -9.06 -9.88 11.12
C ILE A 53 -8.25 -11.08 11.60
N THR A 54 -8.82 -11.89 12.50
CA THR A 54 -8.10 -12.97 13.19
C THR A 54 -8.42 -14.38 12.70
N TYR A 55 -9.49 -14.58 11.92
CA TYR A 55 -9.88 -15.90 11.42
C TYR A 55 -8.72 -16.58 10.70
N ASN A 56 -8.50 -17.85 11.00
CA ASN A 56 -7.57 -18.71 10.28
C ASN A 56 -7.98 -20.17 10.49
N ALA A 57 -7.50 -21.06 9.62
CA ALA A 57 -7.66 -22.50 9.78
C ALA A 57 -6.27 -23.14 9.83
N VAL A 58 -6.10 -24.13 10.71
CA VAL A 58 -4.88 -24.95 10.76
C VAL A 58 -4.99 -26.02 9.67
N LEU A 59 -3.93 -26.18 8.88
CA LEU A 59 -3.89 -27.20 7.83
C LEU A 59 -3.43 -28.55 8.40
N GLU A 60 -3.90 -29.66 7.82
CA GLU A 60 -3.49 -31.01 8.22
C GLU A 60 -1.97 -31.23 8.09
N THR A 61 -1.33 -30.53 7.15
CA THR A 61 0.11 -30.54 6.92
C THR A 61 0.91 -29.67 7.90
N GLY A 62 0.23 -29.06 8.89
CA GLY A 62 0.79 -28.01 9.72
C GLY A 62 0.76 -26.63 9.04
N GLY A 63 0.94 -25.57 9.85
CA GLY A 63 0.82 -24.19 9.40
C GLY A 63 -0.62 -23.66 9.40
N VAL A 64 -0.82 -22.53 8.73
CA VAL A 64 -2.10 -21.82 8.68
C VAL A 64 -2.57 -21.55 7.25
N MET A 65 -3.88 -21.56 7.02
CA MET A 65 -4.50 -21.39 5.70
C MET A 65 -4.29 -19.98 5.12
N ILE A 66 -4.31 -18.95 5.98
CA ILE A 66 -4.29 -17.55 5.54
C ILE A 66 -3.07 -16.84 6.15
N SER A 67 -2.22 -16.26 5.30
CA SER A 67 -1.10 -15.42 5.74
C SER A 67 -1.58 -14.29 6.65
N GLU A 68 -0.80 -13.98 7.68
CA GLU A 68 -1.03 -12.80 8.51
C GLU A 68 -0.55 -11.53 7.82
N ASN A 69 0.55 -11.65 7.06
CA ASN A 69 1.16 -10.58 6.30
C ASN A 69 0.38 -10.36 4.99
N ILE A 70 -0.14 -9.16 4.83
CA ILE A 70 -0.83 -8.69 3.63
C ILE A 70 0.07 -7.69 2.95
N THR A 71 0.43 -7.96 1.71
CA THR A 71 1.14 -6.99 0.87
C THR A 71 0.12 -6.00 0.33
N LEU A 72 0.37 -4.72 0.58
CA LEU A 72 -0.31 -3.61 -0.10
C LEU A 72 0.61 -3.16 -1.23
N GLU A 73 0.08 -3.11 -2.44
CA GLU A 73 0.77 -2.65 -3.63
C GLU A 73 -0.10 -1.59 -4.30
N SER A 74 0.49 -0.53 -4.84
CA SER A 74 -0.27 0.53 -5.50
C SER A 74 0.55 1.20 -6.60
N ASP A 75 -0.09 1.32 -7.76
CA ASP A 75 0.37 2.11 -8.89
C ASP A 75 -0.44 3.41 -8.95
N LEU A 76 0.25 4.54 -8.83
CA LEU A 76 -0.35 5.85 -8.69
C LEU A 76 -0.04 6.72 -9.91
N SER A 77 -1.06 7.40 -10.40
CA SER A 77 -0.96 8.41 -11.44
C SER A 77 -1.73 9.66 -11.02
N ALA A 78 -1.06 10.80 -10.97
CA ALA A 78 -1.66 12.07 -10.58
C ALA A 78 -1.34 13.16 -11.59
N VAL A 79 -2.30 14.05 -11.83
CA VAL A 79 -2.13 15.25 -12.65
C VAL A 79 -1.89 16.45 -11.73
N LYS A 80 -0.97 17.35 -12.12
CA LYS A 80 -0.76 18.62 -11.43
C LYS A 80 -2.06 19.42 -11.41
N ALA A 81 -2.56 19.74 -10.21
CA ALA A 81 -3.70 20.63 -10.06
C ALA A 81 -3.37 22.04 -10.58
N ALA A 82 -4.39 22.72 -11.11
CA ALA A 82 -4.30 24.09 -11.63
C ALA A 82 -3.91 25.09 -10.52
#